data_AF-A0A1G1JF05-F1
#
_entry.id   AF-A0A1G1JF05-F1
#
_cell.length_a   1.000
_cell.length_b   1.000
_cell.length_c   1.000
_cell.angle_alpha   90.00
_cell.angle_beta   90.00
_cell.angle_gamma   90.00
#
_symmetry.space_group_name_H-M   'P 1'
#
loop_
_entity.id
_entity.type
_entity.pdbx_description
1 polymer ?
#
loop_
_entity_poly.entity_id
_entity_poly.type
_entity_poly.pdbx_seq_one_letter_code
_entity_poly.pdbx_strand_id
1 'polypeptide(L)'
;MKIPCRQILKETEVAAAETLMMHTDVILDSLFGTGLKKPVSGAELAAIHIVNKCGKNVIAVDVPSGLDADSGQILGDAVRAKLTATLGIPKKGLFEGSGPALAGRVAVIDIGLPRELIRRYPGALDTRTPFC
;
A
#
# COMPACT_ATOMS: atom_id res chain seq x y z
N MET A 1 -15.61 -10.14 -16.85
CA MET A 1 -15.34 -10.94 -15.63
C MET A 1 -16.12 -10.33 -14.49
N LYS A 2 -16.95 -11.10 -13.76
CA LYS A 2 -17.61 -10.62 -12.53
C LYS A 2 -16.74 -11.03 -11.35
N ILE A 3 -16.12 -10.06 -10.67
CA ILE A 3 -15.37 -10.31 -9.43
C ILE A 3 -16.39 -10.26 -8.29
N PRO A 4 -16.51 -11.32 -7.45
CA PRO A 4 -17.38 -11.26 -6.29
C PRO A 4 -16.92 -10.14 -5.36
N CYS A 5 -17.84 -9.25 -4.98
CA CYS A 5 -17.57 -8.14 -4.08
C CYS A 5 -18.32 -8.34 -2.77
N ARG A 6 -17.60 -8.24 -1.66
CA ARG A 6 -18.18 -8.20 -0.31
C ARG A 6 -17.80 -6.88 0.32
N GLN A 7 -18.81 -6.10 0.66
CA GLN A 7 -18.62 -4.84 1.35
C GLN A 7 -18.47 -5.08 2.86
N ILE A 8 -17.52 -4.39 3.47
CA ILE A 8 -17.24 -4.42 4.91
C ILE A 8 -17.19 -2.96 5.34
N LEU A 9 -18.10 -2.55 6.22
CA LEU A 9 -18.24 -1.14 6.62
C LEU A 9 -17.97 -0.94 8.10
N LYS A 10 -18.10 -2.00 8.91
CA LYS A 10 -17.92 -1.94 10.35
C LYS A 10 -16.80 -2.85 10.79
N GLU A 11 -16.12 -2.46 11.86
CA GLU A 11 -15.06 -3.24 12.48
C GLU A 11 -15.52 -4.67 12.85
N THR A 12 -16.76 -4.83 13.32
CA THR A 12 -17.37 -6.12 13.63
C THR A 12 -17.48 -7.06 12.43
N GLU A 13 -17.50 -6.53 11.21
CA GLU A 13 -17.62 -7.29 9.97
C GLU A 13 -16.24 -7.73 9.43
N VAL A 14 -15.16 -7.07 9.88
CA VAL A 14 -13.78 -7.34 9.45
C VAL A 14 -13.34 -8.73 9.91
N ALA A 15 -13.75 -9.18 11.10
CA ALA A 15 -13.47 -10.51 11.61
C ALA A 15 -14.00 -11.63 10.68
N ALA A 16 -15.14 -11.40 10.02
CA ALA A 16 -15.70 -12.36 9.07
C ALA A 16 -14.90 -12.47 7.76
N ALA A 17 -13.96 -11.55 7.50
CA ALA A 17 -13.04 -11.60 6.38
C ALA A 17 -11.73 -12.32 6.72
N GLU A 18 -11.40 -12.50 8.00
CA GLU A 18 -10.19 -13.18 8.45
C GLU A 18 -10.09 -14.60 7.87
N THR A 19 -11.17 -15.37 7.97
CA THR A 19 -11.21 -16.73 7.39
C THR A 19 -10.98 -16.71 5.88
N LEU A 20 -11.51 -15.71 5.15
CA LEU A 20 -11.30 -15.60 3.71
C LEU A 20 -9.84 -15.27 3.39
N MET A 21 -9.23 -14.35 4.16
CA MET A 21 -7.83 -13.95 4.00
C MET A 21 -6.88 -15.14 4.27
N MET A 22 -7.19 -15.99 5.26
CA MET A 22 -6.41 -17.21 5.54
C MET A 22 -6.40 -18.21 4.37
N HIS A 23 -7.44 -18.22 3.54
CA HIS A 23 -7.55 -19.11 2.37
C HIS A 23 -7.18 -18.43 1.04
N THR A 24 -6.59 -17.24 1.10
CA THR A 24 -6.13 -16.51 -0.09
C THR A 24 -4.64 -16.70 -0.31
N ASP A 25 -4.19 -16.67 -1.56
CA ASP A 25 -2.77 -16.76 -1.92
C ASP A 25 -2.03 -15.41 -1.81
N VAL A 26 -2.71 -14.33 -2.24
CA VAL A 26 -2.17 -12.97 -2.30
C VAL A 26 -3.22 -11.95 -1.88
N ILE A 27 -2.82 -10.99 -1.05
CA ILE A 27 -3.65 -9.86 -0.65
C ILE A 27 -3.21 -8.62 -1.44
N LEU A 28 -4.18 -7.92 -2.03
CA LEU A 28 -3.98 -6.59 -2.59
C LEU A 28 -4.37 -5.55 -1.54
N ASP A 29 -3.40 -4.76 -1.08
CA ASP A 29 -3.65 -3.63 -0.22
C ASP A 29 -3.87 -2.37 -1.08
N SER A 30 -5.09 -1.85 -1.03
CA SER A 30 -5.50 -0.61 -1.68
C SER A 30 -6.48 0.19 -0.80
N LEU A 31 -6.33 0.10 0.53
CA LEU A 31 -7.20 0.85 1.46
C LEU A 31 -6.89 2.35 1.40
N PHE A 32 -5.59 2.69 1.39
CA PHE A 32 -5.09 4.06 1.29
C PHE A 32 -3.92 4.15 0.32
N GLY A 33 -3.70 5.36 -0.20
CA GLY A 33 -2.49 5.73 -0.94
C GLY A 33 -2.00 7.09 -0.43
N THR A 34 -1.54 7.96 -1.34
CA THR A 34 -1.07 9.33 -1.01
C THR A 34 -2.04 10.23 -0.24
N GLY A 35 -3.35 9.92 -0.24
CA GLY A 35 -4.39 10.72 0.42
C GLY A 35 -4.46 10.59 1.94
N LEU A 36 -3.73 9.65 2.56
CA LEU A 36 -3.75 9.47 4.01
C LEU A 36 -3.03 10.63 4.71
N LYS A 37 -3.74 11.33 5.62
CA LYS A 37 -3.20 12.47 6.38
C LYS A 37 -3.50 12.42 7.88
N LYS A 38 -4.25 11.42 8.32
CA LYS A 38 -4.63 11.21 9.73
C LYS A 38 -4.32 9.77 10.12
N PRO A 39 -4.07 9.48 11.42
CA PRO A 39 -3.94 8.12 11.91
C PRO A 39 -5.12 7.24 11.48
N VAL A 40 -4.82 6.05 10.95
CA VAL A 40 -5.81 5.04 10.60
C VAL A 40 -6.50 4.57 11.88
N SER A 41 -7.82 4.38 11.82
CA SER A 41 -8.65 3.95 12.94
C SER A 41 -9.82 3.10 12.44
N GLY A 42 -10.63 2.54 13.34
CA GLY A 42 -11.85 1.83 12.98
C GLY A 42 -11.61 0.56 12.13
N ALA A 43 -12.50 0.35 11.16
CA ALA A 43 -12.52 -0.87 10.34
C ALA A 43 -11.25 -1.05 9.50
N GLU A 44 -10.67 0.05 9.02
CA GLU A 44 -9.44 0.04 8.23
C GLU A 44 -8.24 -0.37 9.09
N LEU A 45 -8.14 0.14 10.33
CA LEU A 45 -7.07 -0.28 11.24
C LEU A 45 -7.20 -1.76 11.60
N ALA A 46 -8.43 -2.23 11.86
CA ALA A 46 -8.69 -3.64 12.10
C ALA A 46 -8.31 -4.51 10.89
N ALA A 47 -8.57 -4.04 9.67
CA ALA A 47 -8.17 -4.74 8.45
C ALA A 47 -6.64 -4.82 8.33
N ILE A 48 -5.92 -3.73 8.58
CA ILE A 48 -4.44 -3.71 8.59
C ILE A 48 -3.89 -4.74 9.58
N HIS A 49 -4.45 -4.80 10.80
CA HIS A 49 -4.02 -5.77 11.80
C HIS A 49 -4.21 -7.22 11.33
N ILE A 50 -5.33 -7.57 10.71
CA ILE A 50 -5.57 -8.93 10.21
C ILE A 50 -4.64 -9.26 9.04
N VAL A 51 -4.48 -8.33 8.09
CA VAL A 51 -3.56 -8.48 6.96
C VAL A 51 -2.14 -8.75 7.45
N ASN A 52 -1.65 -7.99 8.42
CA ASN A 52 -0.32 -8.18 9.00
C ASN A 52 -0.17 -9.50 9.78
N LYS A 53 -1.25 -10.03 10.37
CA LYS A 53 -1.24 -11.28 11.15
C LYS A 53 -1.42 -12.55 10.32
N CYS A 54 -2.08 -12.47 9.16
CA CYS A 54 -2.46 -13.66 8.38
C CYS A 54 -1.29 -14.37 7.67
N GLY A 55 -0.10 -13.77 7.66
CA GLY A 55 1.12 -14.38 7.10
C GLY A 55 1.11 -14.55 5.57
N LYS A 56 0.18 -13.89 4.86
CA LYS A 56 0.07 -13.97 3.39
C LYS A 56 0.99 -12.99 2.70
N ASN A 57 1.26 -13.24 1.41
CA ASN A 57 1.97 -12.26 0.58
C ASN A 57 1.04 -11.06 0.33
N VAL A 58 1.49 -9.87 0.70
CA VAL A 58 0.76 -8.63 0.47
C VAL A 58 1.44 -7.82 -0.64
N ILE A 59 0.64 -7.34 -1.58
CA ILE A 59 1.06 -6.36 -2.59
C ILE A 59 0.31 -5.06 -2.33
N ALA A 60 1.04 -4.00 -1.98
CA ALA A 60 0.46 -2.68 -1.81
C ALA A 60 0.35 -1.93 -3.14
N VAL A 61 -0.74 -1.19 -3.32
CA VAL A 61 -0.98 -0.31 -4.46
C VAL A 61 -0.66 1.12 -4.03
N ASP A 62 0.17 1.80 -4.82
CA ASP A 62 0.68 3.15 -4.56
C ASP A 62 1.66 3.26 -3.38
N VAL A 63 1.17 3.02 -2.15
CA VAL A 63 1.90 3.06 -0.87
C VAL A 63 1.24 2.07 0.10
N PRO A 64 1.99 1.34 0.96
CA PRO A 64 1.37 0.52 1.99
C PRO A 64 0.41 1.33 2.86
N SER A 65 -0.84 0.86 3.00
CA SER A 65 -1.87 1.54 3.76
C SER A 65 -1.41 1.77 5.20
N GLY A 66 -1.60 3.00 5.69
CA GLY A 66 -1.11 3.41 7.02
C GLY A 66 0.27 4.08 7.02
N LEU A 67 0.98 4.08 5.91
CA LEU A 67 2.23 4.81 5.74
C LEU A 67 1.97 6.19 5.12
N ASP A 68 2.53 7.25 5.71
CA ASP A 68 2.52 8.58 5.10
C ASP A 68 3.46 8.61 3.88
N ALA A 69 2.90 8.99 2.74
CA ALA A 69 3.57 8.97 1.45
C ALA A 69 4.74 9.96 1.31
N ASP A 70 4.78 11.00 2.15
CA ASP A 70 5.77 12.08 2.05
C ASP A 70 6.95 11.85 3.00
N SER A 71 6.67 11.38 4.22
CA SER A 71 7.63 11.24 5.32
C SER A 71 8.01 9.80 5.67
N GLY A 72 7.20 8.81 5.27
CA GLY A 72 7.38 7.41 5.67
C GLY A 72 7.04 7.16 7.15
N GLN A 73 6.33 8.09 7.82
CA GLN A 73 5.80 7.85 9.16
C GLN A 73 4.61 6.89 9.14
N ILE A 74 4.51 6.06 10.16
CA ILE A 74 3.32 5.22 10.37
C ILE A 74 2.24 6.07 11.03
N LEU A 75 1.05 6.09 10.43
CA LEU A 75 -0.13 6.80 10.89
C LEU A 75 -1.12 5.80 11.49
N GLY A 76 -0.92 5.43 12.77
CA GLY A 76 -1.72 4.41 13.46
C GLY A 76 -1.03 3.04 13.45
N ASP A 77 -1.22 2.27 12.37
CA ASP A 77 -0.43 1.09 12.01
C ASP A 77 -0.33 1.03 10.48
N ALA A 78 0.58 0.24 9.93
CA ALA A 78 0.81 0.15 8.49
C ALA A 78 0.94 -1.28 7.98
N VAL A 79 0.47 -1.50 6.76
CA VAL A 79 0.62 -2.78 6.05
C VAL A 79 2.09 -3.08 5.79
N ARG A 80 2.46 -4.35 5.99
CA ARG A 80 3.78 -4.89 5.62
C ARG A 80 3.69 -5.59 4.27
N ALA A 81 4.09 -4.89 3.22
CA ALA A 81 4.06 -5.39 1.86
C ALA A 81 5.34 -6.16 1.50
N LYS A 82 5.18 -7.18 0.66
CA LYS A 82 6.31 -7.85 -0.01
C LYS A 82 6.70 -7.13 -1.30
N LEU A 83 5.73 -6.45 -1.91
CA LEU A 83 5.88 -5.63 -3.12
C LEU A 83 4.96 -4.43 -3.00
N THR A 84 5.44 -3.25 -3.38
CA THR A 84 4.61 -2.05 -3.58
C THR A 84 4.62 -1.67 -5.05
N ALA A 85 3.46 -1.71 -5.70
CA ALA A 85 3.24 -1.23 -7.05
C ALA A 85 2.90 0.26 -7.00
N THR A 86 3.92 1.10 -7.02
CA THR A 86 3.77 2.55 -6.86
C THR A 86 3.42 3.22 -8.19
N LEU A 87 2.43 4.12 -8.20
CA LEU A 87 1.87 4.64 -9.46
C LEU A 87 2.57 5.92 -9.92
N GLY A 88 3.03 5.95 -11.17
CA GLY A 88 3.62 7.13 -11.80
C GLY A 88 5.03 7.45 -11.28
N ILE A 89 5.12 8.28 -10.23
CA ILE A 89 6.38 8.68 -9.62
C ILE A 89 6.48 8.03 -8.23
N PRO A 90 7.64 7.45 -7.85
CA PRO A 90 7.85 6.91 -6.51
C PRO A 90 7.60 7.97 -5.41
N LYS A 91 6.94 7.56 -4.34
CA LYS A 91 6.67 8.41 -3.17
C LYS A 91 7.88 8.38 -2.22
N LYS A 92 8.28 9.54 -1.69
CA LYS A 92 9.44 9.70 -0.81
C LYS A 92 9.35 8.81 0.43
N GLY A 93 8.15 8.73 1.01
CA GLY A 93 7.86 7.92 2.19
C GLY A 93 8.04 6.41 1.97
N LEU A 94 8.19 5.91 0.74
CA LEU A 94 8.57 4.52 0.48
C LEU A 94 10.05 4.24 0.78
N PHE A 95 10.90 5.28 0.74
CA PHE A 95 12.36 5.18 0.88
C PHE A 95 12.89 5.83 2.16
N GLU A 96 12.00 6.45 2.94
CA GLU A 96 12.33 7.15 4.18
C GLU A 96 11.49 6.63 5.36
N GLY A 97 11.88 7.00 6.57
CA GLY A 97 11.18 6.61 7.79
C GLY A 97 11.04 5.08 7.89
N SER A 98 9.82 4.62 8.10
CA SER A 98 9.48 3.20 8.15
C SER A 98 9.28 2.58 6.76
N GLY A 99 9.22 3.38 5.69
CA GLY A 99 8.94 2.94 4.32
C GLY A 99 9.79 1.76 3.84
N PRO A 100 11.14 1.84 3.91
CA PRO A 100 12.01 0.75 3.46
C PRO A 100 11.73 -0.60 4.13
N ALA A 101 11.26 -0.58 5.38
CA ALA A 101 10.94 -1.79 6.13
C ALA A 101 9.53 -2.34 5.84
N LEU A 102 8.65 -1.54 5.21
CA LEU A 102 7.24 -1.87 5.01
C LEU A 102 6.85 -2.03 3.54
N ALA A 103 7.55 -1.38 2.61
CA ALA A 103 7.20 -1.37 1.20
C ALA A 103 7.58 -2.66 0.46
N GLY A 104 8.53 -3.44 0.99
CA GLY A 104 9.14 -4.54 0.27
C GLY A 104 9.82 -4.05 -1.01
N ARG A 105 9.79 -4.87 -2.08
CA ARG A 105 10.27 -4.40 -3.40
C ARG A 105 9.37 -3.29 -3.92
N VAL A 106 9.95 -2.20 -4.43
CA VAL A 106 9.16 -1.12 -5.04
C VAL A 106 9.23 -1.20 -6.56
N ALA A 107 8.07 -1.36 -7.20
CA ALA A 107 7.92 -1.34 -8.65
C ALA A 107 7.14 -0.09 -9.07
N VAL A 108 7.74 0.72 -9.95
CA VAL A 108 7.08 1.91 -10.49
C VAL A 108 6.23 1.51 -11.70
N ILE A 109 4.92 1.76 -11.61
CA ILE A 109 3.97 1.47 -12.67
C ILE A 109 3.74 2.73 -13.50
N ASP A 110 4.04 2.62 -14.80
CA ASP A 110 3.71 3.68 -15.76
C ASP A 110 2.20 3.72 -15.97
N ILE A 111 1.59 4.86 -15.63
CA ILE A 111 0.16 5.13 -15.77
C ILE A 111 -0.12 6.15 -16.88
N GLY A 112 0.85 6.44 -17.75
CA GLY A 112 0.71 7.36 -18.88
C GLY A 112 0.96 8.83 -18.54
N LEU A 113 1.76 9.13 -17.50
CA LEU A 113 2.15 10.51 -17.19
C LEU A 113 3.06 11.06 -18.31
N PRO A 114 2.87 12.32 -18.77
CA PRO A 114 3.74 12.92 -19.77
C PRO A 114 5.21 12.92 -19.32
N ARG A 115 6.10 12.38 -20.17
CA ARG A 115 7.53 12.24 -19.83
C ARG A 115 8.21 13.58 -19.51
N GLU A 116 7.76 14.66 -20.14
CA GLU A 116 8.26 16.00 -19.88
C GLU A 116 7.95 16.45 -18.45
N LEU A 117 6.77 16.08 -17.92
CA LEU A 117 6.39 16.36 -16.55
C LEU A 117 7.25 15.56 -15.56
N ILE A 118 7.46 14.27 -15.83
CA ILE A 118 8.30 13.40 -15.00
C ILE A 118 9.74 13.96 -14.95
N ARG A 119 10.33 14.32 -16.10
CA ARG A 119 11.69 14.87 -16.17
C ARG A 119 11.88 16.18 -15.39
N ARG A 120 10.82 16.99 -15.28
CA ARG A 120 10.84 18.26 -14.53
C ARG A 120 10.61 18.06 -13.04
N TYR A 121 10.13 16.90 -12.62
CA TYR A 121 9.81 16.65 -11.22
C TYR A 121 11.10 16.39 -10.41
N PRO A 122 11.40 17.22 -9.39
CA PRO A 122 12.54 16.97 -8.51
C PRO A 122 12.36 15.62 -7.81
N GLY A 123 13.31 14.70 -7.99
CA GLY A 123 13.22 13.34 -7.42
C GLY A 123 12.59 12.29 -8.33
N ALA A 124 12.39 12.58 -9.63
CA ALA A 124 12.12 11.55 -10.62
C ALA A 124 13.34 10.62 -10.74
N LEU A 125 13.31 9.52 -10.00
CA LEU A 125 14.27 8.44 -10.16
C LEU A 125 13.97 7.71 -11.49
N ASP A 126 15.00 7.18 -12.16
CA ASP A 126 14.82 6.40 -13.38
C ASP A 126 13.94 5.18 -13.06
N THR A 127 12.70 5.20 -13.57
CA THR A 127 11.66 4.19 -13.33
C THR A 127 12.01 2.81 -13.87
N ARG A 128 13.14 2.69 -14.59
CA ARG A 128 13.65 1.44 -15.16
C ARG A 128 14.51 0.62 -14.21
N THR A 129 14.80 1.12 -13.01
CA THR A 129 15.57 0.36 -12.01
C THR A 129 14.61 -0.14 -10.93
N PRO A 130 14.50 -1.46 -10.69
CA PRO A 130 13.85 -1.95 -9.49
C PRO A 130 14.56 -1.34 -8.27
N PHE A 131 13.83 -0.69 -7.37
CA PHE A 131 14.42 -0.33 -6.09
C PHE A 131 14.48 -1.60 -5.23
N CYS A 132 15.70 -1.96 -4.87
CA CYS A 132 16.08 -3.20 -4.18
C CYS A 132 15.28 -3.39 -2.89
#